data_AF-A0A7L4TDR8-F1
#
_entry.id   AF-A0A7L4TDR8-F1
#
_cell.length_a   1.000
_cell.length_b   1.000
_cell.length_c   1.000
_cell.angle_alpha   90.00
_cell.angle_beta   90.00
_cell.angle_gamma   90.00
#
_symmetry.space_group_name_H-M   'P 1'
#
loop_
_entity.id
_entity.type
_entity.pdbx_description
1 polymer ?
#
loop_
_entity_poly.entity_id
_entity_poly.type
_entity_poly.pdbx_seq_one_letter_code
_entity_poly.pdbx_strand_id
1 'polypeptide(L)'
;YSLYGPTRKPTPEMLENIDVLRFDIRDVGTRFYTYIYTMAYAMEAAQEQDIPFIVLDRPNPLNGVDVEGPVLDMKYATFVGNYPIPLRHGMTVGELAHFFNDEFDIGAEMIVVEMNGWKRSMYYDETPLPFVLPSPN
;
A
#
# COMPACT_ATOMS: atom_id res chain seq x y z
N TYR A 1 -3.09 -14.80 -9.60
CA TYR A 1 -2.07 -15.48 -8.78
C TYR A 1 -2.31 -15.20 -7.31
N SER A 2 -1.85 -16.06 -6.39
CA SER A 2 -1.96 -15.84 -4.94
C SER A 2 -0.69 -15.18 -4.41
N LEU A 3 -0.82 -13.97 -3.85
CA LEU A 3 0.28 -13.24 -3.18
C LEU A 3 0.18 -13.40 -1.65
N TYR A 4 -0.01 -14.64 -1.21
CA TYR A 4 -0.08 -15.02 0.19
C TYR A 4 0.60 -16.36 0.45
N GLY A 5 1.01 -16.60 1.70
CA GLY A 5 1.68 -17.82 2.12
C GLY A 5 3.11 -17.91 1.55
N PRO A 6 3.45 -18.94 0.76
CA PRO A 6 4.80 -19.14 0.23
C PRO A 6 5.21 -18.08 -0.81
N THR A 7 4.25 -17.42 -1.45
CA THR A 7 4.50 -16.43 -2.49
C THR A 7 3.85 -15.12 -2.08
N ARG A 8 4.65 -14.14 -1.63
CA ARG A 8 4.17 -12.81 -1.21
C ARG A 8 4.58 -11.70 -2.17
N LYS A 9 5.68 -11.91 -2.88
CA LYS A 9 6.17 -11.11 -3.99
C LYS A 9 5.80 -11.82 -5.30
N PRO A 10 5.26 -11.13 -6.32
CA PRO A 10 5.07 -11.72 -7.64
C PRO A 10 6.38 -12.32 -8.16
N THR A 11 6.32 -13.50 -8.79
CA THR A 11 7.50 -14.06 -9.47
C THR A 11 7.59 -13.52 -10.90
N PRO A 12 8.76 -13.58 -11.55
CA PRO A 12 8.90 -13.18 -12.95
C PRO A 12 7.86 -13.83 -13.87
N GLU A 13 7.57 -15.12 -13.68
CA GLU A 13 6.60 -15.88 -14.48
C GLU A 13 5.16 -15.37 -14.30
N MET A 14 4.83 -14.76 -13.15
CA MET A 14 3.52 -14.14 -12.93
C MET A 14 3.38 -12.82 -13.70
N LEU A 15 4.50 -12.22 -14.12
CA LEU A 15 4.58 -10.89 -14.75
C LEU A 15 4.92 -10.96 -16.25
N GLU A 16 5.35 -12.10 -16.78
CA GLU A 16 5.82 -12.28 -18.18
C GLU A 16 4.90 -11.75 -19.28
N ASN A 17 3.59 -11.63 -19.04
CA ASN A 17 2.60 -11.28 -20.06
C ASN A 17 1.74 -10.06 -19.68
N ILE A 18 2.27 -9.17 -18.84
CA ILE A 18 1.59 -7.91 -18.52
C ILE A 18 2.48 -6.72 -18.86
N ASP A 19 1.87 -5.67 -19.40
CA ASP A 19 2.56 -4.41 -19.70
C ASP A 19 2.55 -3.43 -18.52
N VAL A 20 1.68 -3.67 -17.54
CA VAL A 20 1.47 -2.78 -16.39
C VAL A 20 0.90 -3.58 -15.22
N LEU A 21 1.36 -3.26 -14.01
CA LEU A 21 0.81 -3.81 -12.78
C LEU A 21 0.03 -2.74 -12.01
N ARG A 22 -1.21 -3.04 -11.62
CA ARG A 22 -2.10 -2.09 -10.93
C ARG A 22 -2.46 -2.52 -9.53
N PHE A 23 -2.30 -1.63 -8.56
CA PHE A 23 -2.80 -1.77 -7.20
C PHE A 23 -4.09 -0.95 -7.03
N ASP A 24 -5.18 -1.63 -6.70
CA ASP A 24 -6.49 -1.01 -6.45
C ASP A 24 -7.18 -1.71 -5.26
N ILE A 25 -6.59 -1.56 -4.08
CA ILE A 25 -7.06 -2.19 -2.85
C ILE A 25 -7.15 -1.13 -1.76
N ARG A 26 -8.24 -1.18 -0.98
CA ARG A 26 -8.40 -0.31 0.19
C ARG A 26 -7.59 -0.87 1.37
N ASP A 27 -6.80 -0.01 1.98
CA ASP A 27 -6.16 -0.26 3.28
C ASP A 27 -7.02 0.25 4.46
N VAL A 28 -6.70 -0.16 5.68
CA VAL A 28 -7.41 0.25 6.91
C VAL A 28 -6.72 1.35 7.71
N GLY A 29 -5.58 1.89 7.25
CA GLY A 29 -4.84 2.95 7.92
C GLY A 29 -3.95 2.47 9.06
N THR A 30 -3.64 1.16 9.10
CA THR A 30 -2.85 0.56 10.18
C THR A 30 -1.73 -0.32 9.67
N ARG A 31 -0.58 -0.27 10.36
CA ARG A 31 0.66 -0.95 9.96
C ARG A 31 0.53 -2.47 9.84
N PHE A 32 -0.35 -3.12 10.59
CA PHE A 32 -0.45 -4.59 10.60
C PHE A 32 -1.38 -5.15 9.52
N TYR A 33 -2.03 -4.29 8.74
CA TYR A 33 -2.85 -4.70 7.62
C TYR A 33 -1.97 -4.90 6.38
N THR A 34 -1.92 -6.12 5.86
CA THR A 34 -0.79 -6.55 5.02
C THR A 34 -0.85 -6.12 3.56
N TYR A 35 -1.96 -5.52 3.11
CA TYR A 35 -2.09 -5.11 1.71
C TYR A 35 -1.07 -4.05 1.28
N ILE A 36 -0.66 -3.16 2.19
CA ILE A 36 0.39 -2.16 1.90
C ILE A 36 1.76 -2.82 1.68
N TYR A 37 2.03 -3.98 2.28
CA TYR A 37 3.27 -4.72 2.04
C TYR A 37 3.19 -5.59 0.80
N THR A 38 2.01 -6.13 0.49
CA THR A 38 1.77 -6.73 -0.83
C THR A 38 1.99 -5.72 -1.94
N MET A 39 1.55 -4.45 -1.75
CA MET A 39 1.84 -3.36 -2.68
C MET A 39 3.35 -3.14 -2.84
N ALA A 40 4.08 -2.97 -1.74
CA ALA A 40 5.52 -2.74 -1.77
C ALA A 40 6.29 -3.88 -2.47
N TYR A 41 6.01 -5.14 -2.14
CA TYR A 41 6.63 -6.27 -2.84
C TYR A 41 6.25 -6.34 -4.32
N ALA A 42 5.02 -5.98 -4.67
CA ALA A 42 4.60 -5.91 -6.07
C ALA A 42 5.30 -4.76 -6.82
N MET A 43 5.56 -3.63 -6.17
CA MET A 43 6.36 -2.53 -6.74
C MET A 43 7.81 -2.97 -6.98
N GLU A 44 8.45 -3.64 -6.01
CA GLU A 44 9.79 -4.20 -6.20
C GLU A 44 9.84 -5.19 -7.37
N ALA A 45 8.87 -6.12 -7.44
CA ALA A 45 8.84 -7.10 -8.53
C ALA A 45 8.58 -6.45 -9.90
N ALA A 46 7.77 -5.39 -9.94
CA ALA A 46 7.53 -4.63 -11.15
C ALA A 46 8.80 -3.89 -11.59
N GLN A 47 9.51 -3.26 -10.65
CA GLN A 47 10.80 -2.62 -10.91
C GLN A 47 11.85 -3.61 -11.44
N GLU A 48 11.95 -4.79 -10.85
CA GLU A 48 12.89 -5.84 -11.27
C GLU A 48 12.65 -6.36 -12.70
N GLN A 49 11.45 -6.13 -13.25
CA GLN A 49 11.04 -6.59 -14.58
C GLN A 49 10.79 -5.43 -15.56
N ASP A 50 11.15 -4.20 -15.18
CA ASP A 50 10.90 -2.98 -15.97
C ASP A 50 9.41 -2.79 -16.34
N ILE A 51 8.51 -3.16 -15.43
CA ILE A 51 7.06 -3.04 -15.60
C ILE A 51 6.56 -1.79 -14.84
N PRO A 52 5.86 -0.85 -15.52
CA PRO A 52 5.23 0.27 -14.84
C PRO A 52 4.21 -0.15 -13.79
N PHE A 53 4.17 0.56 -12.67
CA PHE A 53 3.26 0.30 -11.56
C PHE A 53 2.25 1.42 -11.37
N ILE A 54 0.96 1.11 -11.33
CA ILE A 54 -0.12 2.10 -11.15
C ILE A 54 -0.81 1.87 -9.80
N VAL A 55 -0.86 2.90 -8.96
CA VAL A 55 -1.68 2.90 -7.74
C VAL A 55 -2.94 3.70 -7.99
N LEU A 56 -4.10 3.06 -7.87
CA LEU A 56 -5.37 3.77 -7.79
C LEU A 56 -5.60 4.14 -6.32
N ASP A 57 -5.39 5.41 -6.00
CA ASP A 57 -5.40 5.82 -4.60
C ASP A 57 -6.80 5.69 -3.97
N ARG A 58 -6.84 5.47 -2.66
CA ARG A 58 -8.06 5.25 -1.88
C ARG A 58 -8.00 5.98 -0.53
N PRO A 59 -9.15 6.40 0.04
CA PRO A 59 -9.16 7.09 1.32
C PRO A 59 -8.51 6.25 2.40
N ASN A 60 -7.64 6.85 3.21
CA ASN A 60 -7.30 6.27 4.50
C ASN A 60 -8.54 6.37 5.40
N PRO A 61 -9.12 5.25 5.87
CA PRO A 61 -10.37 5.30 6.61
C PRO A 61 -10.23 5.91 8.00
N LEU A 62 -9.01 5.93 8.53
CA LEU A 62 -8.62 6.59 9.78
C LEU A 62 -8.04 7.98 9.53
N ASN A 63 -8.46 8.67 8.47
CA ASN A 63 -7.94 9.99 8.06
C ASN A 63 -6.43 10.01 7.74
N GLY A 64 -5.96 11.14 7.23
CA GLY A 64 -4.58 11.44 6.89
C GLY A 64 -3.95 12.52 7.79
N VAL A 65 -4.47 12.78 8.97
CA VAL A 65 -3.92 13.81 9.88
C VAL A 65 -3.30 13.16 11.10
N ASP A 66 -4.00 12.21 11.70
CA ASP A 66 -3.57 11.60 12.95
C ASP A 66 -2.52 10.52 12.70
N VAL A 67 -1.44 10.61 13.47
CA VAL A 67 -0.34 9.65 13.48
C VAL A 67 -0.15 9.17 14.91
N GLU A 68 -0.23 7.85 15.14
CA GLU A 68 -0.27 7.29 16.49
C GLU A 68 0.54 6.00 16.63
N GLY A 69 1.00 5.76 17.86
CA GLY A 69 1.74 4.57 18.24
C GLY A 69 3.23 4.59 17.86
N PRO A 70 4.01 3.62 18.35
CA PRO A 70 5.44 3.58 18.08
C PRO A 70 5.71 3.27 16.62
N VAL A 71 6.72 3.95 16.07
CA VAL A 71 7.39 3.53 14.84
C VAL A 71 7.95 2.11 15.02
N LEU A 72 7.87 1.28 13.99
CA LEU A 72 8.39 -0.08 14.06
C LEU A 72 9.91 -0.06 14.27
N ASP A 73 10.37 -0.69 15.34
CA ASP A 73 11.78 -1.06 15.46
C ASP A 73 12.04 -2.23 14.51
N MET A 74 12.92 -2.01 13.53
CA MET A 74 13.17 -2.95 12.44
C MET A 74 13.73 -4.30 12.92
N LYS A 75 14.22 -4.41 14.16
CA LYS A 75 14.55 -5.73 14.75
C LYS A 75 13.34 -6.65 14.93
N TYR A 76 12.13 -6.08 14.91
CA TYR A 76 10.85 -6.79 14.98
C TYR A 76 10.13 -6.83 13.63
N ALA A 77 10.82 -6.51 12.52
CA ALA A 77 10.21 -6.52 11.20
C ALA A 77 9.72 -7.93 10.82
N THR A 78 8.50 -7.98 10.31
CA THR A 78 7.83 -9.19 9.80
C THR A 78 6.88 -8.80 8.66
N PHE A 79 6.19 -9.76 8.05
CA PHE A 79 5.19 -9.43 7.02
C PHE A 79 3.98 -8.63 7.52
N VAL A 80 3.72 -8.57 8.82
CA VAL A 80 2.68 -7.73 9.43
C VAL A 80 3.25 -6.39 9.94
N GLY A 81 4.43 -6.01 9.46
CA GLY A 81 5.19 -4.86 9.93
C GLY A 81 6.54 -4.84 9.22
N ASN A 82 6.59 -4.36 7.97
CA ASN A 82 7.79 -4.48 7.12
C ASN A 82 8.57 -3.17 6.92
N TYR A 83 7.99 -2.03 7.29
CA TYR A 83 8.61 -0.71 7.15
C TYR A 83 8.52 0.08 8.47
N PRO A 84 9.45 1.01 8.74
CA PRO A 84 9.48 1.83 9.94
C PRO A 84 8.42 2.94 9.89
N ILE A 85 7.14 2.54 9.85
CA ILE A 85 5.99 3.44 9.96
C ILE A 85 5.33 3.32 11.35
N PRO A 86 4.61 4.34 11.83
CA PRO A 86 3.80 4.28 13.05
C PRO A 86 2.67 3.24 12.97
N LEU A 87 2.01 2.92 14.08
CA LEU A 87 0.88 1.98 14.08
C LEU A 87 -0.28 2.50 13.24
N ARG A 88 -0.68 3.76 13.45
CA ARG A 88 -1.57 4.54 12.59
C ARG A 88 -0.71 5.50 11.81
N HIS A 89 -0.56 5.28 10.50
CA HIS A 89 0.44 5.96 9.68
C HIS A 89 -0.06 7.26 9.04
N GLY A 90 -1.37 7.51 8.99
CA GLY A 90 -1.93 8.78 8.50
C GLY A 90 -1.66 9.07 7.02
N MET A 91 -1.49 8.02 6.20
CA MET A 91 -1.19 8.13 4.76
C MET A 91 -2.17 7.32 3.94
N THR A 92 -2.51 7.78 2.74
CA THR A 92 -3.22 6.96 1.73
C THR A 92 -2.30 5.88 1.17
N VAL A 93 -2.83 4.95 0.37
CA VAL A 93 -1.99 3.92 -0.28
C VAL A 93 -1.10 4.54 -1.37
N GLY A 94 -1.56 5.60 -2.04
CA GLY A 94 -0.74 6.39 -2.97
C GLY A 94 0.41 7.10 -2.28
N GLU A 95 0.15 7.74 -1.14
CA GLU A 95 1.18 8.39 -0.32
C GLU A 95 2.18 7.37 0.23
N LEU A 96 1.71 6.21 0.69
CA LEU A 96 2.57 5.11 1.10
C LEU A 96 3.41 4.56 -0.05
N ALA A 97 2.86 4.46 -1.26
CA ALA A 97 3.62 4.03 -2.42
C ALA A 97 4.79 4.98 -2.70
N HIS A 98 4.55 6.30 -2.70
CA HIS A 98 5.63 7.28 -2.84
C HIS A 98 6.66 7.14 -1.72
N PHE A 99 6.22 7.09 -0.47
CA PHE A 99 7.09 6.92 0.68
C PHE A 99 7.94 5.64 0.59
N PHE A 100 7.35 4.51 0.22
CA PHE A 100 8.08 3.25 0.03
C PHE A 100 9.05 3.31 -1.14
N ASN A 101 8.64 3.95 -2.24
CA ASN A 101 9.46 4.06 -3.43
C ASN A 101 10.72 4.88 -3.21
N ASP A 102 10.57 6.02 -2.51
CA ASP A 102 11.60 7.04 -2.39
C ASP A 102 12.51 6.81 -1.17
N GLU A 103 11.96 6.41 -0.02
CA GLU A 103 12.73 6.29 1.23
C GLU A 103 13.37 4.91 1.43
N PHE A 104 12.94 3.90 0.67
CA PHE A 104 13.46 2.52 0.76
C PHE A 104 13.98 2.00 -0.57
N ASP A 105 14.33 2.92 -1.49
CA ASP A 105 15.03 2.64 -2.72
C ASP A 105 14.39 1.53 -3.57
N ILE A 106 13.05 1.44 -3.61
CA ILE A 106 12.38 0.48 -4.51
C ILE A 106 12.64 0.89 -5.96
N GLY A 107 12.55 2.18 -6.29
CA GLY A 107 12.90 2.71 -7.62
C GLY A 107 11.97 2.24 -8.76
N ALA A 108 10.72 1.87 -8.46
CA ALA A 108 9.74 1.52 -9.47
C ALA A 108 9.34 2.74 -10.31
N GLU A 109 9.19 2.54 -11.63
CA GLU A 109 8.48 3.49 -12.47
C GLU A 109 6.99 3.43 -12.11
N MET A 110 6.50 4.42 -11.35
CA MET A 110 5.14 4.37 -10.84
C MET A 110 4.34 5.66 -11.05
N ILE A 111 3.02 5.47 -11.17
CA ILE A 111 2.04 6.54 -11.24
C ILE A 111 0.99 6.31 -10.15
N VAL A 112 0.76 7.34 -9.33
CA VAL A 112 -0.40 7.39 -8.44
C VAL A 112 -1.51 8.16 -9.12
N VAL A 113 -2.68 7.52 -9.27
CA VAL A 113 -3.90 8.20 -9.69
C VAL A 113 -4.57 8.77 -8.45
N GLU A 114 -4.36 10.06 -8.22
CA GLU A 114 -4.86 10.77 -7.04
C GLU A 114 -6.39 10.86 -7.02
N MET A 115 -6.95 10.86 -5.81
CA MET A 115 -8.38 11.05 -5.60
C MET A 115 -8.78 12.52 -5.73
N ASN A 116 -9.98 12.75 -6.25
CA ASN A 116 -10.60 14.06 -6.19
C ASN A 116 -11.52 14.17 -4.96
N GLY A 117 -11.43 15.29 -4.25
CA GLY A 117 -12.38 15.67 -3.20
C GLY A 117 -12.15 15.02 -1.82
N TRP A 118 -11.28 14.02 -1.70
CA TRP A 118 -10.83 13.55 -0.40
C TRP A 118 -10.00 14.64 0.29
N LYS A 119 -10.23 14.81 1.59
CA LYS A 119 -9.45 15.73 2.44
C LYS A 119 -8.78 14.89 3.51
N ARG A 120 -7.55 15.24 3.87
CA ARG A 120 -6.80 14.53 4.90
C ARG A 120 -7.55 14.40 6.23
N SER A 121 -8.42 15.36 6.59
CA SER A 121 -9.19 15.28 7.84
C SER A 121 -10.37 14.31 7.79
N MET A 122 -10.78 13.83 6.60
CA MET A 122 -11.96 12.98 6.45
C MET A 122 -11.70 11.57 7.00
N TYR A 123 -12.59 11.12 7.86
CA TYR A 123 -12.83 9.71 8.12
C TYR A 123 -13.61 9.07 6.98
N TYR A 124 -13.61 7.74 6.91
CA TYR A 124 -14.27 7.03 5.81
C TYR A 124 -15.78 7.29 5.73
N ASP A 125 -16.45 7.41 6.86
CA ASP A 125 -17.89 7.66 7.00
C ASP A 125 -18.30 9.09 6.58
N GLU A 126 -17.34 9.99 6.41
CA GLU A 126 -17.53 11.30 5.80
C GLU A 126 -17.43 11.29 4.26
N THR A 127 -17.03 10.15 3.67
CA THR A 127 -17.02 9.95 2.21
C THR A 127 -18.36 9.42 1.70
N PRO A 128 -18.76 9.68 0.44
CA PRO A 128 -19.99 9.12 -0.11
C PRO A 128 -19.85 7.64 -0.54
N LEU A 129 -18.72 7.00 -0.25
CA LEU A 129 -18.38 5.68 -0.79
C LEU A 129 -18.99 4.56 0.07
N PRO A 130 -19.47 3.46 -0.53
CA PRO A 130 -19.96 2.32 0.22
C PRO A 130 -18.83 1.64 1.01
N PHE A 131 -19.14 1.17 2.21
CA PHE A 131 -18.19 0.41 3.02
C PHE A 131 -18.11 -1.06 2.57
N VAL A 132 -17.17 -1.28 1.65
CA VAL A 132 -16.41 -2.52 1.41
C VAL A 132 -15.79 -3.15 2.66
N LEU A 133 -16.30 -4.22 3.29
CA LEU A 133 -15.52 -4.93 4.33
C LEU A 133 -14.14 -5.31 3.75
N PRO A 134 -13.04 -4.78 4.29
CA PRO A 134 -11.71 -5.02 3.73
C PRO A 134 -11.22 -6.43 4.08
N SER A 135 -11.66 -6.97 5.23
CA SER A 135 -11.55 -8.37 5.64
C SER A 135 -12.81 -8.80 6.40
N PRO A 136 -13.01 -10.10 6.70
CA PRO A 136 -14.21 -10.59 7.38
C PRO A 136 -14.48 -10.02 8.78
N ASN A 137 -13.47 -9.49 9.46
CA ASN A 137 -13.56 -8.93 10.82
C ASN A 137 -13.19 -7.46 10.83
#